data_AF-A0A838D806-F1
#
_entry.id   AF-A0A838D806-F1
#
_cell.length_a   1.000
_cell.length_b   1.000
_cell.length_c   1.000
_cell.angle_alpha   90.00
_cell.angle_beta   90.00
_cell.angle_gamma   90.00
#
_symmetry.space_group_name_H-M   'P 1'
#
loop_
_entity.id
_entity.type
_entity.pdbx_description
1 polymer ?
#
loop_
_entity_poly.entity_id
_entity_poly.type
_entity_poly.pdbx_seq_one_letter_code
_entity_poly.pdbx_strand_id
1 'polypeptide(L)' 'MLSFKCRDVGFDCDYIVKADKDSEIIEKVMEHGKKDHNLNKEDFTPSLVELIRGKMQAVE' A
#
# COMPACT_ATOMS: atom_id res chain seq x y z
N MET A 1 0.04 -6.46 14.48
CA MET A 1 0.61 -6.32 13.13
C MET A 1 -0.31 -5.42 12.30
N LEU A 2 0.15 -4.82 11.21
CA LEU A 2 -0.67 -4.06 10.27
C LEU A 2 -0.89 -4.88 9.00
N SER A 3 -2.04 -4.68 8.34
CA SER A 3 -2.34 -5.25 7.04
C SER A 3 -2.92 -4.18 6.11
N PHE A 4 -2.60 -4.29 4.83
CA PHE A 4 -3.13 -3.43 3.78
C PHE A 4 -3.47 -4.27 2.55
N LYS A 5 -4.56 -3.92 1.86
CA LYS A 5 -4.95 -4.55 0.58
C LYS A 5 -4.99 -3.48 -0.50
N CYS A 6 -4.38 -3.78 -1.65
CA CYS A 6 -4.31 -2.84 -2.76
C CYS A 6 -5.71 -2.42 -3.26
N ARG A 7 -6.68 -3.34 -3.21
CA ARG A 7 -8.08 -3.04 -3.55
C ARG A 7 -8.74 -1.97 -2.66
N ASP A 8 -8.29 -1.78 -1.42
CA ASP A 8 -8.87 -0.77 -0.52
C ASP A 8 -8.60 0.68 -0.96
N VAL A 9 -7.65 0.89 -1.87
CA VAL A 9 -7.32 2.21 -2.47
C VAL A 9 -7.81 2.36 -3.91
N GLY A 10 -8.63 1.42 -4.39
CA GLY A 10 -9.35 1.54 -5.67
C GLY A 10 -8.71 0.82 -6.86
N PHE A 11 -7.65 0.03 -6.64
CA PHE A 11 -7.08 -0.82 -7.68
C PHE A 11 -7.85 -2.14 -7.76
N ASP A 12 -8.01 -2.70 -8.96
CA ASP A 12 -8.47 -4.08 -9.08
C ASP A 12 -7.29 -5.05 -8.86
N CYS A 13 -6.92 -5.24 -7.60
CA CYS A 13 -5.75 -6.03 -7.21
C CYS A 13 -5.94 -6.74 -5.86
N ASP A 14 -5.77 -8.07 -5.86
CA ASP A 14 -5.88 -8.93 -4.67
C ASP A 14 -4.60 -8.96 -3.82
N TYR A 15 -3.62 -8.10 -4.09
CA TYR A 15 -2.39 -8.03 -3.30
C TYR A 15 -2.68 -7.58 -1.86
N ILE A 16 -2.23 -8.39 -0.91
CA ILE A 16 -2.32 -8.13 0.53
C ILE A 16 -0.91 -8.16 1.10
N VAL A 17 -0.58 -7.13 1.88
CA VAL A 17 0.67 -7.05 2.62
C VAL A 17 0.40 -6.96 4.12
N LYS A 18 1.31 -7.52 4.91
CA LYS A 18 1.32 -7.42 6.36
C LYS A 18 2.72 -7.06 6.85
N ALA A 19 2.81 -6.17 7.83
CA ALA A 19 4.08 -5.80 8.48
C ALA A 19 3.82 -5.17 9.86
N ASP A 20 4.85 -5.05 10.69
CA ASP A 20 4.73 -4.48 12.04
C ASP A 20 4.61 -2.95 12.06
N LYS A 21 5.11 -2.27 11.02
CA LYS A 21 5.16 -0.81 10.91
C LYS A 21 4.52 -0.33 9.62
N ASP A 22 3.98 0.89 9.65
CA ASP A 22 3.37 1.50 8.47
C ASP A 22 4.41 1.73 7.35
N SER A 23 5.63 2.15 7.71
CA SER A 23 6.71 2.37 6.74
C SER A 23 7.01 1.12 5.92
N GLU A 24 7.04 -0.06 6.56
CA GLU A 24 7.29 -1.34 5.87
C GLU A 24 6.17 -1.67 4.88
N ILE A 25 4.91 -1.41 5.25
CA ILE A 25 3.78 -1.56 4.31
C ILE A 25 3.96 -0.61 3.13
N ILE A 26 4.29 0.66 3.37
CA ILE A 26 4.47 1.65 2.31
C ILE A 26 5.57 1.22 1.33
N GLU A 27 6.73 0.78 1.82
CA GLU A 27 7.83 0.32 0.98
C GLU A 27 7.42 -0.87 0.09
N LYS A 28 6.74 -1.86 0.68
CA LYS A 28 6.24 -3.03 -0.05
C LYS A 28 5.18 -2.66 -1.10
N VAL A 29 4.26 -1.76 -0.75
CA VAL A 29 3.22 -1.25 -1.67
C VAL A 29 3.84 -0.44 -2.80
N MET A 30 4.88 0.35 -2.53
CA MET A 30 5.63 1.07 -3.56
C MET A 30 6.32 0.14 -4.55
N GLU A 31 6.94 -0.94 -4.07
CA GLU A 31 7.52 -1.95 -4.93
C GLU A 31 6.48 -2.68 -5.77
N HIS A 32 5.35 -3.05 -5.16
CA HIS A 32 4.24 -3.70 -5.85
C HIS A 32 3.62 -2.80 -6.92
N GLY A 33 3.32 -1.54 -6.58
CA GLY A 33 2.78 -0.57 -7.54
C GLY A 33 3.67 -0.36 -8.76
N LYS A 34 5.00 -0.36 -8.58
CA LYS A 34 5.97 -0.29 -9.69
C LYS A 34 5.93 -1.51 -10.59
N LYS A 35 5.87 -2.71 -10.01
CA LYS A 35 5.99 -3.99 -10.74
C LYS A 35 4.68 -4.39 -11.42
N ASP A 36 3.56 -4.25 -10.72
CA ASP A 36 2.27 -4.78 -11.14
C ASP A 36 1.35 -3.70 -11.76
N HIS A 37 1.55 -2.43 -11.41
CA HIS A 37 0.69 -1.32 -11.82
C HIS A 37 1.42 -0.21 -12.59
N ASN A 38 2.69 -0.40 -12.97
CA ASN A 38 3.53 0.58 -13.67
C ASN A 38 3.56 1.97 -12.99
N LEU A 39 3.32 2.03 -11.68
CA LEU A 39 3.39 3.26 -10.91
C LEU A 39 4.85 3.67 -10.72
N ASN A 40 5.15 4.94 -10.87
CA ASN A 40 6.47 5.51 -10.62
C ASN A 40 6.48 6.20 -9.26
N LYS A 41 7.67 6.64 -8.81
CA LYS A 41 7.80 7.36 -7.53
C LYS A 41 6.92 8.61 -7.46
N GLU A 42 6.70 9.27 -8.60
CA GLU A 42 5.85 10.45 -8.74
C GLU A 42 4.35 10.17 -8.52
N ASP A 43 3.88 8.96 -8.81
CA ASP A 43 2.49 8.55 -8.55
C ASP A 43 2.21 8.37 -7.05
N PHE A 44 3.25 8.07 -6.25
CA PHE A 44 3.17 8.03 -4.79
C PHE A 44 3.21 9.44 -4.18
N THR A 45 2.25 10.26 -4.59
CA THR A 45 1.99 11.56 -4.00
C THR A 45 1.70 11.44 -2.49
N PRO A 46 1.95 12.48 -1.69
CA PRO A 46 1.64 12.46 -0.26
C PRO A 46 0.18 12.08 0.00
N SER A 47 -0.76 12.52 -0.83
CA SER A 47 -2.17 12.13 -0.72
C SER A 47 -2.42 10.63 -0.93
N LEU A 48 -1.72 9.98 -1.88
CA LEU A 48 -1.82 8.53 -2.06
C LEU A 48 -1.21 7.78 -0.86
N VAL A 49 -0.07 8.25 -0.36
CA VAL A 49 0.60 7.67 0.82
C VAL A 49 -0.29 7.78 2.07
N GLU A 50 -0.94 8.93 2.28
CA GLU A 50 -1.90 9.11 3.37
C GLU A 50 -3.14 8.25 3.19
N LEU A 51 -3.64 8.09 1.96
CA LEU A 51 -4.75 7.18 1.67
C LEU A 51 -4.38 5.73 2.01
N ILE A 52 -3.19 5.27 1.60
CA ILE A 52 -2.69 3.92 1.92
C ILE A 52 -2.64 3.74 3.44
N ARG A 53 -2.07 4.69 4.18
CA ARG A 53 -2.03 4.70 5.65
C ARG A 53 -3.41 4.63 6.28
N GLY A 54 -4.36 5.41 5.76
CA GLY A 54 -5.75 5.42 6.24
C GLY A 54 -6.53 4.12 5.97
N LYS A 55 -6.04 3.26 5.07
CA LYS A 55 -6.62 1.93 4.78
C LYS A 55 -5.90 0.78 5.47
N MET A 56 -4.79 1.05 6.17
CA MET A 56 -4.13 0.02 6.97
C MET A 56 -5.03 -0.40 8.13
N GLN A 57 -5.12 -1.70 8.36
CA GLN A 57 -5.88 -2.28 9.45
C GLN A 57 -4.95 -3.00 10.42
N ALA A 58 -5.15 -2.80 11.72
CA ALA A 58 -4.52 -3.63 12.72
C ALA A 58 -5.06 -5.06 12.59
N VAL A 59 -4.15 -6.02 12.54
CA VAL A 59 -4.45 -7.45 12.52
C VAL A 59 -3.70 -8.15 13.64
N GLU A 60 -4.37 -9.17 14.19
CA GLU A 60 -3.88 -10.07 15.22
C GLU A 60 -2.66 -10.87 14.74
#